data_AF-A0A4Y8CAL3-F1
#
_entry.id   AF-A0A4Y8CAL3-F1
#
_cell.length_a   1.000
_cell.length_b   1.000
_cell.length_c   1.000
_cell.angle_alpha   90.00
_cell.angle_beta   90.00
_cell.angle_gamma   90.00
#
_symmetry.space_group_name_H-M   'P 1'
#
loop_
_entity.id
_entity.type
_entity.pdbx_description
1 polymer ?
#
loop_
_entity_poly.entity_id
_entity_poly.type
_entity_poly.pdbx_seq_one_letter_code
_entity_poly.pdbx_strand_id
1 'polypeptide(L)'
;RIEYLLDREKTIGHAFFISVENLESLKKVFKNRIIPLLQEYFYNDYALIDAVLNKNGMLEISVENKDYLKNMTEFIESDKVVYKFSDSNNWSKDTFIKIYE
;
A
#
# COMPACT_ATOMS: atom_id res chain seq x y z
N ARG A 1 8.66 7.16 -8.39
CA ARG A 1 8.78 6.63 -7.00
C ARG A 1 9.35 5.21 -6.99
N ILE A 2 8.73 4.21 -7.64
CA ILE A 2 9.22 2.81 -7.62
C ILE A 2 10.67 2.68 -8.13
N GLU A 3 11.00 3.26 -9.28
CA GLU A 3 12.38 3.21 -9.83
C GLU A 3 13.43 3.74 -8.85
N TYR A 4 13.10 4.79 -8.09
CA TYR A 4 13.99 5.39 -7.10
C TYR A 4 14.11 4.54 -5.83
N LEU A 5 13.02 3.91 -5.39
CA LEU A 5 12.97 3.14 -4.14
C LEU A 5 13.37 1.67 -4.31
N LEU A 6 13.36 1.14 -5.53
CA LEU A 6 13.61 -0.27 -5.82
C LEU A 6 14.51 -0.44 -7.05
N ASP A 7 13.93 -0.43 -8.25
CA ASP A 7 14.63 -0.61 -9.52
C ASP A 7 13.72 -0.20 -10.69
N ARG A 8 14.31 0.25 -11.80
CA ARG A 8 13.63 0.55 -13.06
C ARG A 8 12.91 -0.67 -13.65
N GLU A 9 13.49 -1.85 -13.50
CA GLU A 9 12.91 -3.11 -14.01
C GLU A 9 11.65 -3.56 -13.27
N LYS A 10 11.38 -2.97 -12.10
CA LYS A 10 10.21 -3.27 -11.26
C LYS A 10 9.10 -2.22 -11.38
N THR A 11 9.11 -1.43 -12.44
CA THR A 11 8.05 -0.45 -12.69
C THR A 11 6.75 -1.13 -13.14
N ILE A 12 5.62 -0.50 -12.83
CA ILE A 12 4.29 -1.03 -13.17
C ILE A 12 3.98 -0.67 -14.64
N GLY A 13 3.75 -1.69 -15.46
CA GLY A 13 3.38 -1.52 -16.86
C GLY A 13 1.92 -1.10 -17.08
N HIS A 14 1.63 -0.46 -18.22
CA HIS A 14 0.29 0.00 -18.59
C HIS A 14 -0.72 -1.13 -18.83
N ALA A 15 -0.25 -2.37 -19.03
CA ALA A 15 -1.10 -3.53 -19.31
C ALA A 15 -2.17 -3.77 -18.22
N PHE A 16 -1.87 -3.47 -16.95
CA PHE A 16 -2.83 -3.58 -15.86
C PHE A 16 -4.06 -2.66 -16.01
N PHE A 17 -3.93 -1.58 -16.78
CA PHE A 17 -4.93 -0.54 -16.88
C PHE A 17 -5.70 -0.54 -18.21
N ILE A 18 -5.36 -1.42 -19.16
CA ILE A 18 -5.99 -1.47 -20.50
C ILE A 18 -7.52 -1.68 -20.41
N SER A 19 -7.99 -2.49 -19.48
CA SER A 19 -9.41 -2.81 -19.31
C SER A 19 -10.11 -2.00 -18.22
N VAL A 20 -9.51 -0.89 -17.77
CA VAL A 20 -10.12 -0.03 -16.75
C VAL A 20 -11.03 1.00 -17.41
N GLU A 21 -12.33 0.83 -17.21
CA GLU A 21 -13.35 1.69 -17.82
C GLU A 21 -13.98 2.68 -16.82
N ASN A 22 -13.87 2.40 -15.53
CA ASN A 22 -14.49 3.19 -14.46
C ASN A 22 -13.75 3.04 -13.13
N LEU A 23 -14.11 3.87 -12.13
CA LEU A 23 -13.48 3.87 -10.81
C LEU A 23 -13.57 2.49 -10.12
N GLU A 24 -14.66 1.76 -10.30
CA GLU A 24 -14.82 0.43 -9.68
C GLU A 24 -13.84 -0.59 -10.28
N SER A 25 -13.67 -0.58 -11.60
CA SER A 25 -12.65 -1.41 -12.27
C SER A 25 -11.23 -1.01 -11.84
N LEU A 26 -10.95 0.28 -11.63
CA LEU A 26 -9.67 0.77 -11.14
C LEU A 26 -9.38 0.27 -9.72
N LYS A 27 -10.37 0.36 -8.81
CA LYS A 27 -10.28 -0.18 -7.44
C LYS A 27 -9.94 -1.68 -7.45
N LYS A 28 -10.61 -2.45 -8.32
CA LYS A 28 -10.36 -3.89 -8.47
C LYS A 28 -8.96 -4.19 -8.98
N VAL A 29 -8.46 -3.43 -9.96
CA VAL A 29 -7.07 -3.57 -10.44
C VAL A 29 -6.08 -3.28 -9.32
N PHE A 30 -6.28 -2.20 -8.56
CA PHE A 30 -5.40 -1.89 -7.44
C PHE A 30 -5.42 -2.96 -6.36
N LYS A 31 -6.61 -3.36 -5.90
CA LYS A 31 -6.78 -4.37 -4.85
C LYS A 31 -6.21 -5.72 -5.24
N ASN A 32 -6.47 -6.19 -6.46
CA ASN A 32 -6.21 -7.58 -6.83
C ASN A 32 -4.88 -7.76 -7.58
N ARG A 33 -4.29 -6.68 -8.12
CA ARG A 33 -3.08 -6.74 -8.95
C ARG A 33 -1.98 -5.83 -8.41
N ILE A 34 -2.23 -4.52 -8.29
CA ILE A 34 -1.17 -3.56 -7.94
C ILE A 34 -0.68 -3.74 -6.50
N ILE A 35 -1.58 -3.85 -5.53
CA ILE A 35 -1.21 -4.00 -4.12
C ILE A 35 -0.44 -5.31 -3.89
N PRO A 36 -0.91 -6.49 -4.34
CA PRO A 36 -0.13 -7.73 -4.23
C PRO A 36 1.25 -7.62 -4.88
N LEU A 37 1.35 -6.98 -6.06
CA LEU A 37 2.62 -6.78 -6.74
C LEU A 37 3.58 -5.90 -5.93
N LEU A 38 3.07 -4.81 -5.32
CA LEU A 38 3.87 -3.95 -4.45
C LEU A 38 4.32 -4.71 -3.19
N GLN A 39 3.47 -5.56 -2.61
CA GLN A 39 3.85 -6.41 -1.48
C GLN A 39 5.01 -7.36 -1.83
N GLU A 40 4.98 -7.95 -3.03
CA GLU A 40 6.09 -8.79 -3.52
C GLU A 40 7.35 -7.98 -3.80
N TYR A 41 7.21 -6.82 -4.44
CA TYR A 41 8.34 -5.96 -4.82
C TYR A 41 9.09 -5.39 -3.61
N PHE A 42 8.37 -5.02 -2.56
CA PHE A 42 8.92 -4.43 -1.34
C PHE A 42 9.06 -5.43 -0.19
N TYR A 43 8.90 -6.73 -0.43
CA TYR A 43 9.00 -7.77 0.60
C TYR A 43 8.14 -7.48 1.85
N ASN A 44 6.93 -6.96 1.64
CA ASN A 44 6.01 -6.49 2.69
C ASN A 44 6.55 -5.33 3.57
N ASP A 45 7.49 -4.53 3.08
CA ASP A 45 7.83 -3.24 3.70
C ASP A 45 6.73 -2.21 3.41
N TYR A 46 5.73 -2.18 4.30
CA TYR A 46 4.57 -1.31 4.16
C TYR A 46 4.89 0.18 4.25
N ALA A 47 6.00 0.58 4.88
CA ALA A 47 6.41 1.98 4.91
C ALA A 47 6.88 2.44 3.52
N LEU A 48 7.64 1.59 2.81
CA LEU A 48 8.03 1.84 1.43
C LEU A 48 6.84 1.79 0.47
N ILE A 49 5.91 0.84 0.67
CA ILE A 49 4.68 0.77 -0.13
C ILE A 49 3.83 2.03 0.05
N ASP A 50 3.64 2.51 1.29
CA ASP A 50 2.91 3.74 1.57
C ASP A 50 3.60 4.97 0.94
N ALA A 51 4.93 5.01 0.98
CA ALA A 51 5.70 6.04 0.30
C ALA A 51 5.51 6.01 -1.23
N VAL A 52 5.47 4.82 -1.85
CA VAL A 52 5.16 4.67 -3.29
C VAL A 52 3.76 5.17 -3.62
N LEU A 53 2.79 4.86 -2.77
CA LEU A 53 1.40 5.31 -2.89
C LEU A 53 1.18 6.75 -2.44
N ASN A 54 2.26 7.47 -2.10
CA ASN A 54 2.25 8.86 -1.67
C ASN A 54 1.34 9.13 -0.45
N LYS A 55 1.27 8.19 0.48
CA LYS A 55 0.44 8.31 1.70
C LYS A 55 -1.01 8.70 1.38
N ASN A 56 -1.53 8.19 0.27
CA ASN A 56 -2.83 8.58 -0.28
C ASN A 56 -4.05 8.10 0.54
N GLY A 57 -3.82 7.36 1.63
CA GLY A 57 -4.86 6.78 2.48
C GLY A 57 -5.26 5.35 2.12
N MET A 58 -4.56 4.69 1.20
CA MET A 58 -4.73 3.25 0.96
C MET A 58 -4.15 2.39 2.10
N LEU A 59 -3.13 2.90 2.80
CA LEU A 59 -2.55 2.30 3.99
C LEU A 59 -2.86 3.18 5.21
N GLU A 60 -3.30 2.54 6.28
CA GLU A 60 -3.58 3.16 7.57
C GLU A 60 -2.66 2.54 8.62
N ILE A 61 -2.20 3.35 9.57
CA ILE A 61 -1.45 2.85 10.71
C ILE A 61 -2.44 2.18 11.66
N SER A 62 -2.28 0.87 11.87
CA SER A 62 -3.07 0.16 12.86
C SER A 62 -2.49 0.44 14.24
N VAL A 63 -3.18 1.30 14.99
CA VAL A 63 -2.93 1.52 16.42
C VAL A 63 -3.59 0.38 17.18
N GLU A 64 -3.07 -0.85 17.05
CA GLU A 64 -3.58 -1.93 17.88
C GLU A 64 -3.16 -1.70 19.33
N ASN A 65 -4.11 -1.87 20.25
CA ASN A 65 -3.84 -1.92 21.68
C ASN A 65 -2.85 -3.06 21.93
N LYS A 66 -1.58 -2.72 22.16
CA LYS A 66 -0.47 -3.66 22.40
C LYS A 66 -0.64 -4.49 23.69
N ASP A 67 -1.75 -4.36 24.42
CA ASP A 67 -1.98 -5.07 25.68
C ASP A 67 -1.94 -6.60 25.53
N TYR A 68 -2.36 -7.15 24.39
CA TYR A 68 -2.26 -8.59 24.14
C TYR A 68 -0.86 -9.01 23.62
N LEU A 69 -0.07 -8.07 23.11
CA LEU A 69 1.32 -8.24 22.67
C LEU A 69 2.33 -7.84 23.75
N LYS A 70 1.87 -7.41 24.93
CA LYS A 70 2.70 -6.79 25.99
C LYS A 70 3.87 -7.68 26.43
N ASN A 71 3.63 -9.01 26.45
CA ASN A 71 4.63 -10.02 26.77
C ASN A 71 5.62 -10.28 25.63
N MET A 72 5.30 -9.87 24.39
CA MET A 72 6.14 -10.02 23.19
C MET A 72 6.86 -8.71 22.85
N THR A 73 6.31 -7.55 23.24
CA THR A 73 6.88 -6.22 23.03
C THR A 73 8.11 -5.92 23.90
N GLU A 74 8.42 -6.74 24.92
CA GLU A 74 9.73 -6.69 25.57
C GLU A 74 10.88 -7.14 24.65
N PHE A 75 10.57 -7.89 23.58
CA PHE A 75 11.54 -8.37 22.58
C PHE A 75 11.42 -7.69 21.22
N ILE A 76 10.32 -6.98 20.96
CA ILE A 76 10.07 -6.26 19.71
C ILE A 76 10.34 -4.78 19.98
N GLU A 77 11.27 -4.19 19.24
CA GLU A 77 11.53 -2.75 19.27
C GLU A 77 10.20 -1.97 19.29
N SER A 78 10.04 -1.09 20.30
CA SER A 78 8.80 -0.37 20.60
C SER A 78 8.24 0.45 19.43
N ASP A 79 9.08 0.68 18.42
CA ASP A 79 8.88 1.64 17.34
C ASP A 79 8.34 1.00 16.05
N LYS A 80 8.06 -0.31 16.06
CA LYS A 80 7.51 -0.98 14.88
C LYS A 80 6.08 -0.51 14.61
N VAL A 81 5.92 0.28 13.54
CA VAL A 81 4.63 0.73 13.01
C VAL A 81 3.96 -0.43 12.27
N VAL A 82 2.73 -0.76 12.64
CA VAL A 82 1.93 -1.76 11.95
C VAL A 82 1.01 -1.04 10.97
N TYR A 83 0.97 -1.52 9.73
CA TYR A 83 0.16 -0.96 8.66
C TYR A 83 -0.96 -1.93 8.29
N LYS A 84 -2.09 -1.39 7.83
CA LYS A 84 -3.21 -2.14 7.30
C LYS A 84 -3.76 -1.43 6.06
N PHE A 85 -4.13 -2.19 5.03
CA PHE A 85 -4.85 -1.62 3.90
C PHE A 85 -6.29 -1.24 4.29
N SER A 86 -6.70 -0.03 3.90
CA SER A 86 -8.08 0.45 4.07
C SER A 86 -9.03 -0.29 3.12
N ASP A 87 -10.33 -0.24 3.40
CA ASP A 87 -11.31 -0.88 2.52
C ASP A 87 -11.32 -0.17 1.14
N SER A 88 -11.07 -0.95 0.10
CA SER A 88 -11.18 -0.54 -1.31
C SER A 88 -12.48 0.19 -1.67
N ASN A 89 -13.58 -0.12 -0.98
CA ASN A 89 -14.85 0.56 -1.18
C ASN A 89 -14.76 2.06 -0.85
N ASN A 90 -13.91 2.43 0.12
CA ASN A 90 -13.74 3.81 0.59
C ASN A 90 -12.79 4.64 -0.28
N TRP A 91 -12.05 4.01 -1.21
CA TRP A 91 -11.15 4.76 -2.09
C TRP A 91 -11.95 5.64 -3.05
N SER A 92 -11.64 6.93 -3.08
CA SER A 92 -12.28 7.89 -3.97
C SER A 92 -11.35 8.25 -5.13
N LYS A 93 -11.82 9.04 -6.11
CA LYS A 93 -10.95 9.53 -7.20
C LYS A 93 -9.74 10.28 -6.65
N ASP A 94 -9.93 11.06 -5.59
CA ASP A 94 -8.88 11.81 -4.91
C ASP A 94 -7.76 10.89 -4.37
N THR A 95 -8.13 9.73 -3.81
CA THR A 95 -7.16 8.71 -3.36
C THR A 95 -6.19 8.29 -4.48
N PHE A 96 -6.67 8.17 -5.73
CA PHE A 96 -5.81 7.80 -6.86
C PHE A 96 -5.04 8.99 -7.43
N ILE A 97 -5.64 10.19 -7.46
CA ILE A 97 -4.97 11.42 -7.92
C ILE A 97 -3.77 11.73 -7.03
N LYS A 98 -3.92 11.60 -5.71
CA LYS A 98 -2.84 11.78 -4.73
C LYS A 98 -1.59 10.93 -4.98
N ILE A 99 -1.69 9.83 -5.74
CA ILE A 99 -0.51 9.03 -6.11
C ILE A 99 0.46 9.85 -6.99
N TYR A 100 -0.05 10.83 -7.73
CA TYR A 100 0.72 11.64 -8.68
C TYR A 100 1.12 13.03 -8.16
N GLU A 101 0.47 13.51 -7.09
CA GLU A 101 0.85 14.72 -6.35
C GLU A 101 2.16 14.52 -5.60
#